data_AF-A0A7J9W401-F1
#
_entry.id   AF-A0A7J9W401-F1
#
_cell.length_a   1.000
_cell.length_b   1.000
_cell.length_c   1.000
_cell.angle_alpha   90.00
_cell.angle_beta   90.00
_cell.angle_gamma   90.00
#
_symmetry.space_group_name_H-M   'P 1'
#
loop_
_entity.id
_entity.type
_entity.pdbx_description
1 polymer ?
#
loop_
_entity_poly.entity_id
_entity_poly.type
_entity_poly.pdbx_seq_one_letter_code
_entity_poly.pdbx_strand_id
1 'polypeptide(L)'
;MTTKNVRDTEASTAIEFYWRPGCPFCMMLRPKLNRTGLPIREVNIWNDPAAAARVRSVAGGNETVPTVFVGEQAMVNPSLGEVLAAVRAQWAYRRRPSPTGAHASPSSPCSRWTARSPPTPPPDSSNSSQAPG
;
A
#
# COMPACT_ATOMS: atom_id res chain seq x y z
N MET A 1 -24.98 -18.13 -16.53
CA MET A 1 -23.90 -17.22 -16.96
C MET A 1 -22.91 -17.14 -15.81
N THR A 2 -21.73 -17.69 -16.03
CA THR A 2 -20.81 -18.23 -15.03
C THR A 2 -20.22 -17.17 -14.10
N THR A 3 -20.33 -17.45 -12.80
CA THR A 3 -19.68 -16.76 -11.68
C THR A 3 -18.18 -16.60 -11.95
N LYS A 4 -17.71 -15.36 -12.09
CA LYS A 4 -16.27 -15.07 -12.19
C LYS A 4 -15.68 -15.23 -10.79
N ASN A 5 -15.15 -16.43 -10.55
CA ASN A 5 -14.57 -16.87 -9.28
C ASN A 5 -13.55 -15.87 -8.73
N VAL A 6 -13.54 -15.77 -7.40
CA VAL A 6 -12.72 -14.98 -6.47
C VAL A 6 -11.19 -15.19 -6.59
N ARG A 7 -10.67 -15.65 -7.73
CA ARG A 7 -9.23 -15.90 -7.97
C ARG A 7 -8.49 -14.77 -8.67
N ASP A 8 -9.20 -13.78 -9.22
CA ASP A 8 -8.58 -12.66 -9.94
C ASP A 8 -7.91 -11.62 -8.99
N THR A 9 -8.19 -11.66 -7.68
CA THR A 9 -7.74 -10.63 -6.70
C THR A 9 -6.56 -11.06 -5.83
N GLU A 10 -6.14 -12.33 -5.88
CA GLU A 10 -4.96 -12.84 -5.16
C GLU A 10 -3.68 -12.75 -6.00
N ALA A 11 -3.81 -12.57 -7.33
CA ALA A 11 -2.67 -12.35 -8.23
C ALA A 11 -2.05 -10.93 -8.09
N SER A 12 -2.69 -10.02 -7.35
CA SER A 12 -2.38 -8.58 -7.34
C SER A 12 -1.12 -8.16 -6.58
N THR A 13 -0.35 -9.13 -6.07
CA THR A 13 0.98 -8.89 -5.43
C THR A 13 2.13 -9.53 -6.22
N ALA A 14 1.84 -10.23 -7.32
CA ALA A 14 2.88 -10.79 -8.17
C ALA A 14 3.67 -9.65 -8.85
N ILE A 15 4.99 -9.70 -8.72
CA ILE A 15 5.89 -8.78 -9.42
C ILE A 15 6.22 -9.42 -10.76
N GLU A 16 5.91 -8.76 -11.86
CA GLU A 16 6.24 -9.26 -13.19
C GLU A 16 7.46 -8.52 -13.74
N PHE A 17 8.54 -9.24 -14.03
CA PHE A 17 9.79 -8.71 -14.56
C PHE A 17 9.96 -9.12 -16.03
N TYR A 18 9.80 -8.16 -16.93
CA TYR A 18 9.96 -8.35 -18.36
C TYR A 18 11.40 -8.07 -18.79
N TRP A 19 12.00 -9.05 -19.46
CA TRP A 19 13.41 -9.03 -19.86
C TRP A 19 13.61 -9.61 -21.26
N ARG A 20 14.83 -9.45 -21.81
CA ARG A 20 15.26 -10.09 -23.06
C ARG A 20 16.74 -10.51 -22.98
N PRO A 21 17.18 -11.53 -23.75
CA PRO A 21 18.59 -11.91 -23.85
C PRO A 21 19.47 -10.72 -24.30
N GLY A 22 20.67 -10.61 -23.74
CA GLY A 22 21.64 -9.58 -24.11
C GLY A 22 21.36 -8.17 -23.56
N CYS A 23 20.36 -7.98 -22.69
CA CYS A 23 20.15 -6.69 -22.02
C CYS A 23 21.04 -6.55 -20.77
N PRO A 24 22.00 -5.60 -20.75
CA PRO A 24 22.89 -5.40 -19.59
C PRO A 24 22.13 -4.96 -18.34
N PHE A 25 21.11 -4.11 -18.49
CA PHE A 25 20.29 -3.64 -17.37
C PHE A 25 19.47 -4.78 -16.73
N CYS A 26 18.96 -5.72 -17.53
CA CYS A 26 18.27 -6.90 -17.01
C CYS A 26 19.22 -7.77 -16.18
N MET A 27 20.46 -7.99 -16.65
CA MET A 27 21.47 -8.76 -15.93
C MET A 27 21.87 -8.12 -14.59
N MET A 28 21.83 -6.79 -14.50
CA MET A 28 22.09 -6.07 -13.25
C MET A 28 20.91 -6.09 -12.27
N LEU A 29 19.68 -6.00 -12.77
CA LEU A 29 18.48 -5.91 -11.93
C LEU A 29 17.99 -7.28 -11.42
N ARG A 30 18.05 -8.32 -12.26
CA ARG A 30 17.60 -9.68 -11.93
C ARG A 30 18.20 -10.26 -10.63
N PRO A 31 19.53 -10.25 -10.38
CA PRO A 31 20.08 -10.80 -9.14
C PRO A 31 19.68 -9.97 -7.91
N LYS A 32 19.51 -8.65 -8.08
CA LYS A 32 19.04 -7.77 -6.99
C LYS A 32 17.61 -8.10 -6.60
N LEU A 33 16.75 -8.31 -7.59
CA LEU A 33 15.37 -8.77 -7.42
C LEU A 33 15.31 -10.15 -6.74
N ASN A 34 16.10 -11.11 -7.18
CA ASN A 34 16.12 -12.45 -6.58
C ASN A 34 16.56 -12.47 -5.11
N ARG A 35 17.43 -11.53 -4.70
CA ARG A 35 17.86 -11.38 -3.29
C ARG A 35 16.77 -10.84 -2.37
N THR A 36 15.70 -10.25 -2.90
CA THR A 36 14.61 -9.70 -2.08
C THR A 36 13.71 -10.76 -1.47
N GLY A 37 13.73 -11.99 -2.00
CA GLY A 37 12.81 -13.07 -1.59
C GLY A 37 11.34 -12.82 -1.98
N LEU A 38 11.07 -11.81 -2.82
CA LEU A 38 9.72 -11.51 -3.29
C LEU A 38 9.28 -12.50 -4.38
N PRO A 39 7.96 -12.76 -4.51
CA PRO A 39 7.44 -13.59 -5.59
C PRO A 39 7.52 -12.82 -6.92
N ILE A 40 8.52 -13.16 -7.73
CA ILE A 40 8.81 -12.51 -9.01
C ILE A 40 8.57 -13.49 -10.16
N ARG A 41 7.76 -13.07 -11.12
CA ARG A 41 7.51 -13.76 -12.38
C ARG A 41 8.37 -13.13 -13.46
N GLU A 42 9.39 -13.84 -13.91
CA GLU A 42 10.23 -13.39 -15.01
C GLU A 42 9.62 -13.78 -16.37
N VAL A 43 9.54 -12.85 -17.32
CA VAL A 43 8.93 -13.06 -18.64
C VAL A 43 9.88 -12.57 -19.73
N ASN A 44 10.25 -13.46 -20.65
CA ASN A 44 11.04 -13.08 -21.82
C ASN A 44 10.12 -12.55 -22.93
N ILE A 45 10.25 -11.27 -23.28
CA ILE A 45 9.41 -10.64 -24.30
C ILE A 45 9.63 -11.17 -25.72
N TRP A 46 10.77 -11.81 -26.00
CA TRP A 46 11.02 -12.42 -27.31
C TRP A 46 10.22 -13.70 -27.53
N ASN A 47 9.89 -14.42 -26.45
CA ASN A 47 9.18 -15.69 -26.52
C ASN A 47 7.67 -15.52 -26.45
N ASP A 48 7.20 -14.34 -26.01
CA ASP A 48 5.79 -14.06 -25.78
C ASP A 48 5.39 -12.73 -26.45
N PRO A 49 4.67 -12.78 -27.58
CA PRO A 49 4.23 -11.57 -28.28
C PRO A 49 3.23 -10.74 -27.45
N ALA A 50 2.48 -11.35 -26.53
CA ALA A 50 1.60 -10.64 -25.62
C ALA A 50 2.41 -9.87 -24.56
N ALA A 51 3.50 -10.45 -24.08
CA ALA A 51 4.45 -9.78 -23.20
C ALA A 51 5.11 -8.56 -23.89
N ALA A 52 5.53 -8.71 -25.15
CA ALA A 52 6.05 -7.60 -25.95
C ALA A 52 5.00 -6.49 -26.13
N ALA A 53 3.76 -6.84 -26.48
CA ALA A 53 2.66 -5.87 -26.61
C ALA A 53 2.42 -5.09 -25.30
N ARG A 54 2.48 -5.79 -24.16
CA ARG A 54 2.32 -5.16 -22.85
C ARG A 54 3.45 -4.18 -22.55
N VAL A 55 4.70 -4.54 -22.83
CA VAL A 55 5.84 -3.61 -22.68
C VAL A 55 5.69 -2.41 -23.58
N ARG A 56 5.31 -2.59 -24.86
CA ARG A 56 5.06 -1.48 -25.78
C ARG A 56 3.97 -0.53 -25.28
N SER A 57 2.93 -1.03 -24.62
CA SER A 57 1.85 -0.20 -24.09
C SER A 57 2.32 0.79 -23.02
N VAL A 58 3.38 0.48 -22.27
CA VAL A 58 3.89 1.31 -21.16
C VAL A 58 5.18 2.05 -21.52
N ALA A 59 5.94 1.57 -22.51
CA ALA A 59 7.20 2.16 -22.96
C ALA A 59 7.06 3.04 -24.23
N GLY A 60 5.88 3.64 -24.42
CA GLY A 60 5.64 4.56 -25.54
C GLY A 60 5.76 3.90 -26.92
N GLY A 61 5.33 2.64 -27.05
CA GLY A 61 5.42 1.85 -28.27
C GLY A 61 6.71 1.03 -28.42
N ASN A 62 7.70 1.21 -27.53
CA ASN A 62 8.98 0.53 -27.62
C ASN A 62 9.04 -0.76 -26.80
N GLU A 63 9.93 -1.68 -27.17
CA GLU A 63 10.25 -2.89 -26.40
C GLU A 63 11.37 -2.63 -25.37
N THR A 64 11.21 -1.56 -24.59
CA THR A 64 12.20 -1.15 -23.60
C THR A 64 12.15 -2.10 -22.41
N VAL A 65 13.31 -2.71 -22.11
CA VAL A 65 13.51 -3.58 -20.95
C VAL A 65 14.76 -3.13 -20.19
N PRO A 66 14.83 -3.31 -18.85
CA PRO A 66 13.88 -4.01 -18.00
C PRO A 66 12.56 -3.24 -17.79
N THR A 67 11.42 -3.93 -17.84
CA THR A 67 10.12 -3.35 -17.48
C THR A 67 9.53 -4.19 -16.35
N VAL A 68 9.06 -3.55 -15.28
CA VAL A 68 8.50 -4.21 -14.10
C VAL A 68 7.06 -3.79 -13.90
N PHE A 69 6.19 -4.74 -13.60
CA PHE A 69 4.83 -4.48 -13.14
C PHE A 69 4.67 -4.94 -11.70
N VAL A 70 4.04 -4.10 -10.88
CA VAL A 70 3.67 -4.40 -9.51
C VAL A 70 2.16 -4.16 -9.39
N GLY A 71 1.37 -5.23 -9.49
CA GLY A 71 -0.08 -5.11 -9.63
C GLY A 71 -0.45 -4.32 -10.90
N GLU A 72 -1.09 -3.16 -10.72
CA GLU A 72 -1.49 -2.28 -11.83
C GLU A 72 -0.41 -1.24 -12.20
N GLN A 73 0.62 -1.08 -11.36
CA GLN A 73 1.66 -0.09 -11.60
C GLN A 73 2.74 -0.64 -12.52
N ALA A 74 3.01 0.05 -13.62
CA ALA A 74 4.06 -0.28 -14.58
C ALA A 74 5.25 0.69 -14.45
N MET A 75 6.46 0.16 -14.59
CA MET A 75 7.71 0.91 -14.43
C MET A 75 8.70 0.49 -15.52
N VAL A 76 9.18 1.46 -16.30
CA VAL A 76 10.13 1.23 -17.39
C VAL A 76 11.54 1.58 -16.91
N ASN A 77 12.46 0.64 -17.04
CA ASN A 77 13.84 0.70 -16.54
C ASN A 77 13.98 1.12 -15.05
N PRO A 78 13.25 0.51 -14.11
CA PRO A 78 13.31 0.91 -12.70
C PRO A 78 14.58 0.42 -12.01
N SER A 79 14.99 1.15 -10.98
CA SER A 79 15.94 0.70 -9.97
C SER A 79 15.28 -0.27 -8.97
N LEU A 80 16.10 -1.02 -8.21
CA LEU A 80 15.59 -1.89 -7.14
C LEU A 80 14.78 -1.11 -6.10
N GLY A 81 15.25 0.09 -5.73
CA GLY A 81 14.59 0.93 -4.73
C GLY A 81 13.18 1.34 -5.16
N GLU A 82 13.01 1.66 -6.45
CA GLU A 82 11.71 2.02 -7.02
C GLU A 82 10.75 0.83 -7.03
N VAL A 83 11.23 -0.37 -7.39
CA VAL A 83 10.41 -1.60 -7.33
C VAL A 83 9.96 -1.89 -5.89
N LEU A 84 10.88 -1.78 -4.92
CA LEU A 84 10.55 -1.99 -3.50
C LEU A 84 9.57 -0.94 -2.96
N ALA A 85 9.69 0.31 -3.40
CA ALA A 85 8.76 1.37 -3.05
C ALA A 85 7.36 1.10 -3.63
N ALA A 86 7.27 0.63 -4.88
CA ALA A 86 6.01 0.25 -5.51
C ALA A 86 5.34 -0.92 -4.79
N VAL A 87 6.09 -1.97 -4.45
CA VAL A 87 5.60 -3.10 -3.64
C VAL A 87 5.12 -2.61 -2.28
N ARG A 88 5.83 -1.64 -1.69
CA ARG A 88 5.45 -1.03 -0.42
C ARG A 88 4.10 -0.31 -0.50
N ALA A 89 3.92 0.50 -1.52
CA ALA A 89 2.67 1.22 -1.78
C ALA A 89 1.51 0.25 -2.06
N GLN A 90 1.75 -0.79 -2.86
CA GLN A 90 0.74 -1.80 -3.19
C GLN A 90 0.25 -2.56 -1.96
N TRP A 91 1.14 -2.98 -1.06
CA TRP A 91 0.69 -3.62 0.18
C TRP A 91 -0.11 -2.66 1.05
N ALA A 92 0.28 -1.38 1.09
CA ALA A 92 -0.39 -0.37 1.91
C ALA A 92 -1.80 -0.11 1.42
N TYR A 93 -1.98 -0.06 0.09
CA TYR A 93 -3.29 0.02 -0.54
C TYR A 93 -4.17 -1.18 -0.19
N ARG A 94 -3.66 -2.41 -0.31
CA ARG A 94 -4.41 -3.64 0.05
C ARG A 94 -4.76 -3.73 1.54
N ARG A 95 -3.94 -3.16 2.42
CA ARG A 95 -4.18 -3.15 3.88
C ARG A 95 -5.13 -2.03 4.34
N ARG A 96 -5.56 -1.11 3.46
CA ARG A 96 -6.60 -0.15 3.84
C ARG A 96 -7.94 -0.89 3.97
N PRO A 97 -8.66 -0.75 5.11
CA PRO A 97 -10.03 -1.23 5.19
C PRO A 97 -10.86 -0.49 4.13
N SER A 98 -11.64 -1.25 3.36
CA SER A 98 -12.56 -0.70 2.37
C SER A 98 -13.46 0.36 3.03
N PRO A 99 -13.74 1.50 2.37
CA PRO A 99 -14.68 2.49 2.91
C PRO A 99 -16.11 1.92 3.04
N THR A 100 -16.41 0.81 2.36
CA THR A 100 -17.72 0.14 2.35
C THR A 100 -17.98 -0.80 3.54
N GLY A 101 -17.21 -0.67 4.64
CA GLY A 101 -17.39 -1.46 5.86
C GLY A 101 -18.06 -0.72 7.02
N ALA A 102 -18.42 0.54 6.87
CA ALA A 102 -19.10 1.32 7.91
C ALA A 102 -20.63 1.28 7.76
N HIS A 103 -21.22 0.08 7.62
CA HIS A 103 -22.56 -0.09 8.17
C HIS A 103 -22.37 -0.28 9.68
N ALA A 104 -22.33 0.84 10.39
CA ALA A 104 -22.51 0.86 11.83
C ALA A 104 -23.82 0.11 12.12
N SER A 105 -23.71 -1.11 12.64
CA SER A 105 -24.82 -1.75 13.33
C SER A 105 -25.00 -0.98 14.64
N PRO A 106 -26.14 -0.31 14.90
CA PRO A 106 -26.36 0.37 16.16
C PRO A 106 -26.71 -0.68 17.21
N SER A 107 -25.68 -1.29 17.79
CA SER A 107 -25.82 -2.12 18.98
C SER A 107 -24.65 -1.87 19.92
N SER A 108 -24.45 -0.60 20.26
CA SER A 108 -23.76 -0.25 21.50
C SER A 108 -24.79 0.19 22.52
N PRO A 109 -25.05 -0.59 23.59
CA PRO A 109 -25.53 0.03 24.82
C PRO A 109 -24.38 0.88 25.40
N CYS A 110 -24.68 2.14 25.69
CA CYS A 110 -23.80 3.06 26.39
C CYS A 110 -23.34 2.47 27.73
N SER A 111 -22.11 1.96 27.79
CA SER A 111 -21.45 1.70 29.07
C SER A 111 -20.67 2.94 29.53
N ARG A 112 -21.45 3.86 30.11
CA ARG A 112 -21.18 4.54 31.39
C ARG A 112 -19.70 4.77 31.73
N TRP A 113 -19.16 5.91 31.31
CA TRP A 113 -18.00 6.52 31.96
C TRP A 113 -18.39 6.96 33.38
N THR A 114 -17.89 6.26 34.40
CA THR A 114 -17.96 6.73 35.79
C THR A 114 -16.94 7.84 36.00
N ALA A 115 -17.37 9.09 35.81
CA ALA A 115 -16.62 10.24 36.27
C ALA A 115 -16.73 10.35 37.81
N ARG A 116 -15.62 10.14 38.50
CA ARG A 116 -15.44 10.51 39.92
C ARG A 116 -15.54 12.05 40.00
N SER A 117 -16.43 12.57 40.84
CA SER A 117 -16.52 14.01 41.11
C SER A 117 -15.37 14.47 42.01
N PRO A 118 -14.73 15.63 41.78
CA PRO A 118 -13.86 16.27 42.76
C PRO A 118 -14.67 16.98 43.88
N PRO A 119 -14.07 17.26 45.05
CA PRO A 119 -14.77 17.77 46.24
C PRO A 119 -15.13 19.26 46.16
N THR A 120 -16.16 19.65 46.92
CA THR A 120 -16.68 21.02 47.09
C THR A 120 -15.72 21.94 47.86
N PRO A 121 -15.62 23.25 47.51
CA PRO A 121 -14.90 24.24 48.31
C PRO A 121 -15.73 24.71 49.52
N PRO A 122 -15.09 25.16 50.63
CA PRO A 122 -15.78 25.76 51.77
C PRO A 122 -16.26 27.19 51.49
N PRO A 123 -17.28 27.68 52.22
CA PRO A 123 -17.86 29.00 51.99
C PRO A 123 -17.02 30.14 52.56
N ASP A 124 -17.10 31.27 51.85
CA ASP A 124 -16.60 32.59 52.21
C ASP A 124 -17.12 33.04 53.58
N SER A 125 -16.26 33.65 54.39
CA SER A 125 -16.69 34.33 55.61
C SER A 125 -15.92 35.65 55.74
N SER A 126 -16.67 36.71 55.50
CA SER A 126 -16.32 38.10 55.75
C SER A 126 -15.92 38.32 57.22
N ASN A 127 -14.89 39.15 57.49
CA ASN A 127 -15.01 40.15 58.56
C ASN A 127 -14.05 41.34 58.37
N SER A 128 -14.59 42.47 58.80
CA SER A 128 -14.12 43.84 58.80
C SER A 128 -12.89 44.14 59.66
N SER A 129 -12.37 45.36 59.43
CA SER A 129 -11.63 46.24 60.37
C SER A 129 -10.12 46.03 60.50
N GLN A 130 -9.30 47.01 60.08
CA GLN A 130 -8.84 48.14 60.93
C GLN A 130 -7.68 48.90 60.23
N ALA A 131 -7.72 50.24 60.31
CA ALA A 131 -6.62 51.19 60.04
C ALA A 131 -5.42 50.97 61.02
N PRO A 132 -4.34 51.80 61.09
CA PRO A 132 -4.05 53.08 60.44
C PRO A 132 -2.60 53.23 59.90
N GLY A 133 -2.30 54.41 59.35
CA GLY A 133 -0.94 54.85 59.00
C GLY A 133 -0.96 56.06 58.09
#